data_AF-A0A1Q2LJL4-F1
#
_entry.id   AF-A0A1Q2LJL4-F1
#
_cell.length_a   1.000
_cell.length_b   1.000
_cell.length_c   1.000
_cell.angle_alpha   90.00
_cell.angle_beta   90.00
_cell.angle_gamma   90.00
#
_symmetry.space_group_name_H-M   'P 1'
#
loop_
_entity.id
_entity.type
_entity.pdbx_description
1 polymer ?
#
loop_
_entity_poly.entity_id
_entity_poly.type
_entity_poly.pdbx_seq_one_letter_code
_entity_poly.pdbx_strand_id
1 'polypeptide(L)'
;MQGKILGLGVIRGDDDNRYSFSLDDIANLSGYNSRNLARYQVDFEIDEGNKVKDIFILNKASFWSRIAQDDIKSIRRNFLIALSLYFLSNLFGFVSLMEYKSLV
;
A
#
# COMPACT_ATOMS: atom_id res chain seq x y z
N MET A 1 20.40 -14.03 -5.12
CA MET A 1 19.39 -14.71 -4.27
C MET A 1 18.35 -13.69 -3.89
N GLN A 2 17.08 -14.06 -3.87
CA GLN A 2 16.01 -13.11 -3.61
C GLN A 2 15.46 -13.26 -2.19
N GLY A 3 14.96 -12.14 -1.69
CA GLY A 3 14.36 -12.10 -0.38
C GLY A 3 13.67 -10.79 -0.08
N LYS A 4 13.29 -10.63 1.19
CA LYS A 4 12.51 -9.51 1.68
C LYS A 4 13.15 -8.94 2.94
N ILE A 5 13.34 -7.62 2.97
CA ILE A 5 13.81 -6.94 4.17
C ILE A 5 12.72 -7.04 5.26
N LEU A 6 13.06 -7.59 6.43
CA LEU A 6 12.15 -7.67 7.57
C LEU A 6 12.23 -6.42 8.46
N GLY A 7 13.39 -5.78 8.54
CA GLY A 7 13.67 -4.63 9.39
C GLY A 7 15.16 -4.29 9.40
N LEU A 8 15.58 -3.34 10.26
CA LEU A 8 16.94 -2.79 10.41
C LEU A 8 18.03 -3.89 10.34
N GLY A 9 18.57 -4.12 9.14
CA GLY A 9 19.68 -5.04 8.90
C GLY A 9 19.34 -6.53 8.80
N VAL A 10 18.06 -6.91 8.61
CA VAL A 10 17.69 -8.33 8.38
C VAL A 10 16.89 -8.53 7.10
N ILE A 11 17.35 -9.45 6.26
CA ILE A 11 16.66 -9.98 5.08
C ILE A 11 16.17 -11.40 5.37
N ARG A 12 14.95 -11.72 4.96
CA ARG A 12 14.45 -13.10 4.86
C ARG A 12 14.60 -13.56 3.43
N GLY A 13 15.44 -14.56 3.19
CA GLY A 13 15.54 -15.20 1.88
C GLY A 13 14.27 -15.98 1.54
N ASP A 14 14.08 -16.27 0.26
CA ASP A 14 12.99 -17.14 -0.20
C ASP A 14 13.17 -18.60 0.26
N ASP A 15 14.35 -18.97 0.74
CA ASP A 15 14.69 -20.24 1.39
C ASP A 15 14.27 -20.31 2.87
N ASP A 16 13.54 -19.31 3.35
CA ASP A 16 13.11 -19.11 4.73
C ASP A 16 14.24 -18.82 5.74
N ASN A 17 15.48 -18.69 5.27
CA ASN A 17 16.61 -18.31 6.12
C ASN A 17 16.68 -16.80 6.32
N ARG A 18 17.35 -16.41 7.41
CA ARG A 18 17.57 -15.00 7.77
C ARG A 18 19.02 -14.64 7.54
N TYR A 19 19.20 -13.50 6.89
CA TYR A 19 20.49 -12.96 6.54
C TYR A 19 20.65 -11.56 7.13
N SER A 20 21.82 -11.31 7.71
CA SER A 20 22.16 -9.99 8.26
C SER A 20 22.82 -9.14 7.18
N PHE A 21 22.48 -7.86 7.12
CA PHE A 21 23.05 -6.92 6.14
C PHE A 21 23.27 -5.54 6.74
N SER A 22 24.23 -4.77 6.20
CA SER A 22 24.37 -3.34 6.49
C SER A 22 23.67 -2.49 5.44
N LEU A 23 23.20 -1.31 5.82
CA LEU A 23 22.63 -0.35 4.86
C LEU A 23 23.65 0.09 3.81
N ASP A 24 24.94 0.06 4.16
CA ASP A 24 26.04 0.40 3.28
C ASP A 24 26.22 -0.59 2.12
N ASP A 25 25.72 -1.82 2.29
CA ASP A 25 25.78 -2.89 1.28
C ASP A 25 24.67 -2.75 0.22
N ILE A 26 23.76 -1.78 0.38
CA ILE A 26 22.67 -1.50 -0.57
C ILE A 26 23.16 -0.54 -1.66
N ALA A 27 23.43 -1.08 -2.84
CA ALA A 27 23.94 -0.33 -3.98
C ALA A 27 22.98 0.79 -4.45
N ASN A 28 21.67 0.58 -4.37
CA ASN A 28 20.67 1.54 -4.82
C ASN A 28 19.96 2.32 -3.70
N LEU A 29 20.60 2.46 -2.53
CA LEU A 29 20.02 3.14 -1.37
C LEU A 29 19.59 4.59 -1.66
N SER A 30 20.33 5.30 -2.51
CA SER A 30 20.08 6.71 -2.87
C SER A 30 18.71 6.97 -3.49
N GLY A 31 18.07 5.95 -4.09
CA GLY A 31 16.72 6.02 -4.65
C GLY A 31 15.60 5.81 -3.63
N TYR A 32 15.91 5.47 -2.39
CA TYR A 32 14.92 5.04 -1.39
C TYR A 32 15.12 5.73 -0.04
N ASN A 33 14.04 5.87 0.73
CA ASN A 33 14.13 6.41 2.07
C ASN A 33 14.67 5.32 3.03
N SER A 34 15.91 5.50 3.49
CA SER A 34 16.62 4.58 4.38
C SER A 34 15.90 4.28 5.69
N ARG A 35 14.95 5.14 6.11
CA ARG A 35 14.14 4.91 7.32
C ARG A 35 13.00 3.91 7.13
N ASN A 36 12.62 3.56 5.90
CA ASN A 36 11.48 2.67 5.64
C ASN A 36 11.76 1.69 4.48
N LEU A 37 12.75 0.84 4.70
CA LEU A 37 13.12 -0.27 3.79
C LEU A 37 12.43 -1.59 4.18
N ALA A 38 11.71 -1.62 5.30
CA ALA A 38 11.00 -2.80 5.73
C ALA A 38 9.99 -3.24 4.66
N ARG A 39 9.93 -4.56 4.44
CA ARG A 39 9.10 -5.27 3.47
C ARG A 39 9.51 -5.12 2.01
N TYR A 40 10.56 -4.39 1.67
CA TYR A 40 11.04 -4.29 0.28
C TYR A 40 11.61 -5.62 -0.19
N GLN A 41 11.41 -5.90 -1.48
CA GLN A 41 11.98 -7.07 -2.12
C GLN A 41 13.36 -6.71 -2.66
N VAL A 42 14.33 -7.58 -2.38
CA VAL A 42 15.74 -7.37 -2.69
C VAL A 42 16.30 -8.59 -3.40
N ASP A 43 17.22 -8.35 -4.33
CA ASP A 43 18.20 -9.35 -4.76
C ASP A 43 19.50 -9.09 -4.00
N PHE A 44 20.18 -10.14 -3.60
CA PHE A 44 21.43 -10.07 -2.88
C PHE A 44 22.29 -11.29 -3.15
N GLU A 45 23.60 -11.14 -3.04
CA GLU A 45 24.54 -12.24 -3.15
C GLU A 45 25.07 -12.63 -1.76
N ILE A 46 25.42 -13.90 -1.60
CA ILE A 46 25.97 -14.42 -0.35
C ILE A 46 27.41 -14.83 -0.63
N ASP A 47 28.33 -14.32 0.18
CA ASP A 47 29.74 -14.68 0.10
C ASP A 47 30.07 -15.97 0.86
N GLU A 48 31.27 -16.51 0.68
CA GLU A 48 31.72 -17.77 1.33
C GLU A 48 31.61 -17.75 2.86
N GLY A 49 31.59 -16.57 3.48
CA GLY A 49 31.40 -16.35 4.92
C GLY A 49 29.93 -16.20 5.37
N ASN A 50 28.96 -16.52 4.52
CA ASN A 50 27.52 -16.35 4.78
C ASN A 50 27.11 -14.87 5.02
N LYS A 51 27.91 -13.93 4.49
CA LYS A 51 27.66 -12.49 4.54
C LYS A 51 26.95 -12.05 3.28
N VAL A 52 25.97 -11.18 3.45
CA VAL A 52 25.24 -10.57 2.34
C VAL A 52 26.10 -9.48 1.71
N LYS A 53 26.23 -9.50 0.39
CA LYS A 53 26.89 -8.47 -0.42
C LYS A 53 26.01 -8.11 -1.63
N ASP A 54 26.26 -6.94 -2.23
CA ASP A 54 25.63 -6.48 -3.46
C ASP A 54 24.09 -6.51 -3.42
N ILE A 55 23.50 -5.76 -2.48
CA ILE A 55 22.05 -5.74 -2.28
C ILE A 55 21.41 -4.73 -3.25
N PHE A 56 20.50 -5.23 -4.08
CA PHE A 56 19.70 -4.43 -4.99
C PHE A 56 18.22 -4.49 -4.60
N ILE A 57 17.64 -3.32 -4.32
CA ILE A 57 16.20 -3.20 -4.11
C ILE A 57 15.48 -3.35 -5.45
N LEU A 58 14.71 -4.44 -5.61
CA LEU A 58 13.99 -4.78 -6.85
C LEU A 58 12.62 -4.10 -6.94
N ASN A 59 11.90 -3.93 -5.83
CA ASN A 59 10.58 -3.29 -5.86
C ASN A 59 10.17 -2.64 -4.53
N LYS A 60 9.46 -1.51 -4.62
CA LYS A 60 8.67 -0.94 -3.54
C LYS A 60 7.55 -1.93 -3.25
N ALA A 61 7.57 -2.58 -2.09
CA ALA A 61 6.59 -3.62 -1.78
C ALA A 61 5.17 -3.06 -1.66
N SER A 62 4.51 -2.96 -2.80
CA SER A 62 3.15 -2.51 -2.97
C SER A 62 2.23 -3.72 -3.08
N PHE A 63 2.17 -4.54 -2.03
CA PHE A 63 1.09 -5.52 -1.93
C PHE A 63 -0.09 -4.91 -1.17
N TRP A 64 0.16 -4.42 0.05
CA TRP A 64 -0.87 -3.82 0.89
C TRP A 64 -1.30 -2.42 0.44
N SER A 65 -0.40 -1.64 -0.17
CA SER A 65 -0.75 -0.29 -0.68
C SER A 65 -1.55 -0.33 -1.98
N ARG A 66 -1.47 -1.41 -2.76
CA ARG A 66 -2.29 -1.60 -3.97
C ARG A 66 -3.69 -2.08 -3.62
N ILE A 67 -3.80 -3.09 -2.78
CA ILE A 67 -5.09 -3.63 -2.33
C ILE A 67 -5.90 -2.55 -1.57
N ALA A 68 -5.26 -1.78 -0.70
CA ALA A 68 -5.94 -0.69 0.01
C ALA A 68 -6.35 0.49 -0.90
N GLN A 69 -5.68 0.73 -2.02
CA GLN A 69 -5.99 1.88 -2.89
C GLN A 69 -7.15 1.60 -3.85
N ASP A 70 -7.31 0.36 -4.32
CA ASP A 70 -8.37 0.00 -5.27
C ASP A 70 -9.73 -0.14 -4.56
N ASP A 71 -9.76 -0.73 -3.36
CA ASP A 71 -11.01 -0.96 -2.62
C ASP A 71 -11.53 0.31 -1.92
N ILE A 72 -10.66 1.13 -1.32
CA ILE A 72 -11.10 2.29 -0.53
C ILE A 72 -11.67 3.41 -1.41
N LYS A 73 -11.18 3.57 -2.64
CA LYS A 73 -11.70 4.58 -3.57
C LYS A 73 -13.12 4.25 -4.05
N SER A 74 -13.40 2.97 -4.33
CA SER A 74 -14.73 2.54 -4.78
C SER A 74 -15.76 2.64 -3.64
N ILE A 75 -15.38 2.26 -2.42
CA ILE A 75 -16.23 2.36 -1.22
C ILE A 75 -16.58 3.82 -0.91
N ARG A 76 -15.58 4.74 -0.92
CA ARG A 76 -15.82 6.17 -0.71
C ARG A 76 -16.74 6.77 -1.77
N ARG A 77 -16.55 6.41 -3.05
CA ARG A 77 -17.41 6.87 -4.15
C ARG A 77 -18.85 6.36 -3.98
N ASN A 78 -19.03 5.07 -3.68
CA ASN A 78 -20.36 4.49 -3.53
C ASN A 78 -21.10 5.05 -2.31
N PHE A 79 -20.37 5.32 -1.21
CA PHE A 79 -20.94 5.99 -0.03
C PHE A 79 -21.42 7.42 -0.36
N LEU A 80 -20.61 8.21 -1.07
CA LEU A 80 -21.00 9.57 -1.48
C LEU A 80 -22.21 9.56 -2.44
N ILE A 81 -22.27 8.61 -3.36
CA ILE A 81 -23.42 8.44 -4.27
C ILE A 81 -24.68 8.10 -3.47
N ALA A 82 -24.63 7.12 -2.57
CA ALA A 82 -25.77 6.72 -1.74
C ALA A 82 -26.27 7.88 -0.86
N LEU A 83 -25.35 8.65 -0.26
CA LEU A 83 -25.70 9.82 0.54
C LEU A 83 -26.39 10.89 -0.32
N SER A 84 -25.86 11.17 -1.51
CA SER A 84 -26.46 12.16 -2.41
C SER A 84 -27.87 11.76 -2.89
N LEU A 85 -28.09 10.48 -3.19
CA LEU A 85 -29.42 9.94 -3.55
C LEU A 85 -30.42 10.04 -2.39
N TYR A 86 -29.98 9.78 -1.14
CA TYR A 86 -30.84 9.93 0.04
C TYR A 86 -31.29 11.37 0.25
N PHE A 87 -30.40 12.35 0.09
CA PHE A 87 -30.79 13.76 0.18
C PHE A 87 -31.70 14.18 -0.98
N LEU A 88 -31.45 13.68 -2.19
CA LEU A 88 -32.24 14.01 -3.37
C LEU A 88 -33.68 13.46 -3.27
N SER A 89 -33.86 12.22 -2.79
CA SER A 89 -35.19 11.63 -2.62
C SER A 89 -36.05 12.37 -1.61
N ASN A 90 -35.45 12.83 -0.51
CA ASN A 90 -36.15 13.64 0.50
C ASN A 90 -36.50 15.03 -0.03
N LEU A 91 -35.66 15.62 -0.90
CA LEU A 91 -35.96 16.92 -1.54
C LEU A 91 -37.16 16.81 -2.48
N PHE A 92 -37.23 15.77 -3.33
CA PHE A 92 -38.37 15.55 -4.23
C PHE A 92 -39.68 15.29 -3.46
N GLY A 93 -39.63 14.53 -2.36
CA GLY A 93 -40.80 14.30 -1.50
C GLY A 93 -41.32 15.59 -0.88
N PHE A 94 -40.42 16.49 -0.45
CA PHE A 94 -40.80 17.77 0.15
C PHE A 94 -41.43 18.74 -0.88
N VAL A 95 -40.88 18.82 -2.09
CA VAL A 95 -41.43 19.64 -3.18
C VAL A 95 -42.83 19.15 -3.58
N SER A 96 -43.00 17.83 -3.71
CA SER A 96 -44.29 17.22 -4.03
C SER A 96 -45.37 17.51 -2.98
N LEU A 97 -45.01 17.52 -1.69
CA LEU A 97 -45.91 17.89 -0.59
C LEU A 97 -46.31 19.38 -0.60
N MET A 98 -45.36 20.26 -0.94
CA MET A 98 -45.60 21.70 -1.04
C MET A 98 -46.55 22.04 -2.21
N GLU A 99 -46.37 21.40 -3.37
CA GLU A 99 -47.27 21.57 -4.52
C GLU A 99 -48.69 21.07 -4.22
N TYR A 100 -48.83 19.92 -3.56
CA TYR A 100 -50.14 19.40 -3.16
C TYR A 100 -50.90 20.37 -2.25
N LYS A 101 -50.23 20.95 -1.25
CA LYS A 101 -50.84 21.95 -0.36
C LYS A 101 -51.18 23.28 -1.03
N SER A 102 -50.58 23.60 -2.17
CA SER A 102 -50.89 24.82 -2.94
C SER A 102 -52.12 24.66 -3.85
N LEU A 103 -52.56 23.43 -4.12
CA LEU A 103 -53.68 23.11 -5.02
C LEU A 103 -55.00 22.80 -4.28
N VAL A 104 -54.96 22.63 -2.96
CA VAL A 104 -56.12 22.44 -2.07
C VAL A 104 -56.43 23.75 -1.36
#